data_AF-A0A1D6IZ62-F1
#
_entry.id   AF-A0A1D6IZ62-F1
#
_cell.length_a   1.000
_cell.length_b   1.000
_cell.length_c   1.000
_cell.angle_alpha   90.00
_cell.angle_beta   90.00
_cell.angle_gamma   90.00
#
_symmetry.space_group_name_H-M   'P 1'
#
loop_
_entity.id
_entity.type
_entity.pdbx_description
1 polymer ?
#
loop_
_entity_poly.entity_id
_entity_poly.type
_entity_poly.pdbx_seq_one_letter_code
_entity_poly.pdbx_strand_id
1 'polypeptide(L)'
;MFSVSYFFLKVSPHILNYGRVDEATKSLKFPLSRPCDAGEQCFLSYGKHPGSHLLTFYGFLPRGDNPYDVIPLDLDTSADDEDITAQSSATTSQTTHMVRGTWLSTSGGFPTYGLPQPLLTYLRAALGCEVDEPAAEADMKESDKVVLETILSIFSPMLEALLPEQDDPNRESASWDVKLASDYKDLQRKIVSSIVTSCTSALENL
;
A
#
# COMPACT_ATOMS: atom_id res chain seq x y z
N MET A 1 -26.47 -20.92 -18.61
CA MET A 1 -26.58 -20.34 -17.25
C MET A 1 -25.16 -20.24 -16.71
N PHE A 2 -24.57 -19.04 -16.70
CA PHE A 2 -23.26 -18.87 -16.05
C PHE A 2 -23.50 -18.82 -14.54
N SER A 3 -22.86 -19.73 -13.80
CA SER A 3 -22.82 -19.60 -12.35
C SER A 3 -21.93 -18.41 -12.00
N VAL A 4 -22.50 -17.43 -11.31
CA VAL A 4 -21.86 -16.17 -10.95
C VAL A 4 -20.64 -16.38 -10.04
N SER A 5 -20.55 -17.55 -9.38
CA SER A 5 -19.44 -17.93 -8.52
C SER A 5 -18.10 -18.19 -9.23
N TYR A 6 -18.06 -18.17 -10.57
CA TYR A 6 -16.86 -18.47 -11.37
C TYR A 6 -16.19 -17.26 -12.01
N PHE A 7 -16.61 -16.03 -11.70
CA PHE A 7 -15.87 -14.86 -12.17
C PHE A 7 -14.55 -14.74 -11.43
N PHE A 8 -13.44 -14.74 -12.15
CA PHE A 8 -12.13 -14.51 -11.57
C PHE A 8 -11.87 -13.01 -11.40
N LEU A 9 -11.00 -12.67 -10.45
CA LEU A 9 -10.57 -11.30 -10.24
C LEU A 9 -9.40 -10.94 -11.15
N LYS A 10 -9.40 -9.70 -11.65
CA LYS A 10 -8.28 -9.05 -12.32
C LYS A 10 -8.18 -7.60 -11.86
N VAL A 11 -6.98 -7.05 -11.80
CA VAL A 11 -6.71 -5.65 -11.40
C VAL A 11 -7.48 -4.64 -12.27
N SER A 12 -7.72 -4.97 -13.55
CA SER A 12 -8.60 -4.22 -14.45
C SER A 12 -9.75 -5.11 -14.93
N PRO A 13 -10.83 -5.27 -14.14
CA PRO A 13 -11.93 -6.15 -14.47
C PRO A 13 -12.87 -5.54 -15.50
N HIS A 14 -13.73 -6.37 -16.07
CA HIS A 14 -14.76 -5.94 -17.03
C HIS A 14 -16.03 -5.46 -16.34
N ILE A 15 -16.28 -5.94 -15.12
CA ILE A 15 -17.45 -5.61 -14.33
C ILE A 15 -16.97 -4.99 -13.02
N LEU A 16 -17.36 -3.74 -12.76
CA LEU A 16 -16.99 -2.99 -11.55
C LEU A 16 -18.10 -2.97 -10.50
N ASN A 17 -19.34 -3.18 -10.92
CA ASN A 17 -20.52 -3.04 -10.08
C ASN A 17 -21.18 -4.39 -9.87
N TYR A 18 -21.77 -4.57 -8.69
CA TYR A 18 -22.60 -5.74 -8.42
C TYR A 18 -23.74 -5.85 -9.44
N GLY A 19 -24.12 -7.10 -9.72
CA GLY A 19 -25.22 -7.40 -10.60
C GLY A 19 -26.51 -6.78 -10.07
N ARG A 20 -27.33 -6.23 -10.97
CA ARG A 20 -28.66 -5.73 -10.64
C ARG A 20 -29.70 -6.76 -11.01
N VAL A 21 -30.68 -6.97 -10.14
CA VAL A 21 -31.80 -7.86 -10.45
C VAL A 21 -32.66 -7.18 -11.50
N ASP A 22 -32.84 -7.85 -12.62
CA ASP A 22 -33.85 -7.51 -13.61
C ASP A 22 -35.10 -8.35 -13.31
N GLU A 23 -36.14 -7.68 -12.86
CA GLU A 23 -37.38 -8.34 -12.46
C GLU A 23 -38.19 -8.86 -13.65
N ALA A 24 -38.10 -8.21 -14.81
CA ALA A 24 -38.83 -8.62 -16.01
C ALA A 24 -38.24 -9.91 -16.59
N THR A 25 -36.91 -10.02 -16.60
CA THR A 25 -36.23 -11.23 -17.11
C THR A 25 -35.89 -12.24 -16.01
N LYS A 26 -36.23 -11.95 -14.75
CA LYS A 26 -35.89 -12.74 -13.56
C LYS A 26 -34.41 -13.17 -13.54
N SER A 27 -33.53 -12.23 -13.86
CA SER A 27 -32.09 -12.50 -14.01
C SER A 27 -31.24 -11.45 -13.32
N LEU A 28 -29.99 -11.80 -13.03
CA LEU A 28 -29.00 -10.87 -12.49
C LEU A 28 -28.14 -10.33 -13.63
N LYS A 29 -28.19 -9.02 -13.87
CA LYS A 29 -27.47 -8.35 -14.96
C LYS A 29 -26.22 -7.65 -14.45
N PHE A 30 -25.08 -7.97 -15.06
CA PHE A 30 -23.79 -7.34 -14.75
C PHE A 30 -23.43 -6.35 -15.86
N PRO A 31 -23.42 -5.03 -15.57
CA PRO A 31 -23.01 -4.05 -16.56
C PRO A 31 -21.49 -4.12 -16.78
N LEU A 32 -21.09 -4.22 -18.04
CA LEU A 32 -19.68 -4.15 -18.43
C LEU A 32 -19.22 -2.69 -18.41
N SER A 33 -18.12 -2.41 -17.72
CA SER A 33 -17.43 -1.11 -17.75
C SER A 33 -16.45 -0.99 -18.92
N ARG A 34 -16.05 -2.13 -19.52
CA ARG A 34 -15.22 -2.18 -20.74
C ARG A 34 -15.60 -3.38 -21.62
N PRO A 35 -15.33 -3.35 -22.93
CA PRO A 35 -15.61 -4.46 -23.84
C PRO A 35 -14.91 -5.76 -23.41
N CYS A 36 -15.54 -6.89 -23.71
CA CYS A 36 -15.02 -8.24 -23.54
C CYS A 36 -15.33 -9.00 -24.82
N ASP A 37 -14.31 -9.51 -25.50
CA ASP A 37 -14.49 -10.14 -26.81
C ASP A 37 -15.03 -11.58 -26.67
N ALA A 38 -15.65 -12.09 -27.73
CA ALA A 38 -16.18 -13.44 -27.74
C ALA A 38 -15.04 -14.47 -27.59
N GLY A 39 -15.16 -15.35 -26.61
CA GLY A 39 -14.11 -16.33 -26.26
C GLY A 39 -13.12 -15.84 -25.20
N GLU A 40 -13.14 -14.55 -24.84
CA GLU A 40 -12.36 -14.03 -23.72
C GLU A 40 -13.02 -14.30 -22.37
N GLN A 41 -12.18 -14.43 -21.35
CA GLN A 41 -12.64 -14.52 -19.97
C GLN A 41 -13.09 -13.15 -19.45
N CYS A 42 -14.33 -13.08 -18.98
CA CYS A 42 -14.84 -11.91 -18.29
C CYS A 42 -14.40 -11.93 -16.81
N PHE A 43 -14.06 -10.75 -16.28
CA PHE A 43 -13.49 -10.58 -14.93
C PHE A 43 -14.34 -9.59 -14.14
N LEU A 44 -14.52 -9.85 -12.85
CA LEU A 44 -15.30 -9.01 -11.93
C LEU A 44 -14.39 -8.40 -10.88
N SER A 45 -14.69 -7.17 -10.44
CA SER A 45 -14.07 -6.57 -9.27
C SER A 45 -14.67 -7.17 -8.00
N TYR A 46 -13.83 -7.61 -7.07
CA TYR A 46 -14.29 -8.03 -5.73
C TYR A 46 -14.35 -6.84 -4.76
N GLY A 47 -14.02 -5.63 -5.22
CA GLY A 47 -13.93 -4.44 -4.38
C GLY A 47 -12.49 -3.94 -4.25
N LYS A 48 -12.31 -2.98 -3.34
CA LYS A 48 -11.06 -2.26 -3.09
C LYS A 48 -10.23 -2.94 -2.01
N HIS A 49 -9.85 -4.19 -2.24
CA HIS A 49 -9.18 -5.03 -1.23
C HIS A 49 -7.67 -5.13 -1.47
N PRO A 50 -6.85 -5.00 -0.41
CA PRO A 50 -5.41 -5.28 -0.50
C PRO A 50 -5.16 -6.78 -0.75
N GLY A 51 -3.98 -7.09 -1.26
CA GLY A 51 -3.51 -8.45 -1.50
C GLY A 51 -3.55 -9.31 -0.23
N SER A 52 -3.30 -8.72 0.94
CA SER A 52 -3.47 -9.40 2.24
C SER A 52 -4.89 -9.93 2.45
N HIS A 53 -5.90 -9.12 2.16
CA HIS A 53 -7.30 -9.50 2.26
C HIS A 53 -7.68 -10.56 1.20
N LEU A 54 -7.24 -10.36 -0.05
CA LEU A 54 -7.50 -11.31 -1.13
C LEU A 54 -6.88 -12.68 -0.84
N LEU A 55 -5.66 -12.69 -0.29
CA LEU A 55 -4.97 -13.88 0.15
C LEU A 55 -5.72 -14.58 1.29
N THR A 56 -6.02 -13.87 2.37
CA THR A 56 -6.61 -14.46 3.58
C THR A 56 -8.04 -14.98 3.36
N PHE A 57 -8.89 -14.24 2.65
CA PHE A 57 -10.31 -14.59 2.54
C PHE A 57 -10.67 -15.31 1.24
N TYR A 58 -9.85 -15.17 0.20
CA TYR A 58 -10.14 -15.75 -1.11
C TYR A 58 -9.05 -16.70 -1.62
N GLY A 59 -7.90 -16.79 -0.95
CA GLY A 59 -6.86 -17.78 -1.26
C GLY A 59 -6.08 -17.51 -2.54
N PHE A 60 -6.01 -16.25 -3.00
CA PHE A 60 -5.26 -15.88 -4.19
C PHE A 60 -4.67 -14.47 -4.10
N LEU A 61 -3.65 -14.22 -4.92
CA LEU A 61 -3.15 -12.87 -5.22
C LEU A 61 -3.46 -12.50 -6.67
N PRO A 62 -3.92 -11.28 -6.94
CA PRO A 62 -4.16 -10.83 -8.30
C PRO A 62 -2.84 -10.76 -9.08
N ARG A 63 -2.89 -11.07 -10.38
CA ARG A 63 -1.76 -10.80 -11.28
C ARG A 63 -1.67 -9.30 -11.59
N GLY A 64 -0.47 -8.75 -11.44
CA GLY A 64 -0.17 -7.33 -11.66
C GLY A 64 -0.23 -6.51 -10.39
N ASP A 65 0.04 -5.20 -10.51
CA ASP A 65 0.12 -4.31 -9.36
C ASP A 65 -1.27 -3.83 -8.93
N ASN A 66 -1.74 -4.28 -7.76
CA ASN A 66 -3.05 -3.93 -7.25
C ASN A 66 -3.03 -2.54 -6.58
N PRO A 67 -3.93 -1.59 -6.95
CA PRO A 67 -3.96 -0.22 -6.37
C PRO A 67 -4.21 -0.13 -4.89
N TYR A 68 -4.74 -1.22 -4.33
CA TYR A 68 -5.21 -1.26 -2.97
C TYR A 68 -4.22 -1.97 -2.06
N ASP A 69 -3.07 -2.41 -2.57
CA ASP A 69 -2.03 -3.03 -1.74
C ASP A 69 -1.42 -2.01 -0.77
N VAL A 70 -1.28 -2.45 0.48
CA VAL A 70 -0.79 -1.63 1.59
C VAL A 70 0.06 -2.50 2.52
N ILE A 71 1.02 -1.88 3.19
CA ILE A 71 1.70 -2.46 4.34
C ILE A 71 1.17 -1.74 5.59
N PRO A 72 0.57 -2.47 6.54
CA PRO A 72 0.19 -1.88 7.82
C PRO A 72 1.45 -1.51 8.60
N LEU A 73 1.50 -0.30 9.15
CA LEU A 73 2.49 0.15 10.11
C LEU A 73 1.82 0.48 11.43
N ASP A 74 2.43 -0.01 12.50
CA ASP A 74 2.15 0.42 13.86
C ASP A 74 3.24 1.40 14.26
N LEU A 75 2.87 2.68 14.42
CA LEU A 75 3.78 3.73 14.87
C LEU A 75 3.36 4.13 16.27
N ASP A 76 4.22 3.84 17.25
CA ASP A 76 4.05 4.29 18.62
C ASP A 76 4.81 5.61 18.82
N THR A 77 4.12 6.66 19.27
CA THR A 77 4.78 7.85 19.80
C THR A 77 5.09 7.60 21.27
N SER A 78 6.37 7.46 21.61
CA SER A 78 6.80 7.42 23.01
C SER A 78 6.52 8.78 23.64
N ALA A 79 5.52 8.85 24.51
CA ALA A 79 5.17 10.05 25.28
C ALA A 79 6.11 10.29 26.47
N ASP A 80 7.40 9.97 26.32
CA ASP A 80 8.39 9.96 27.41
C ASP A 80 9.24 11.25 27.48
N ASP A 81 8.93 12.28 26.68
CA ASP A 81 9.40 13.63 26.96
C ASP A 81 8.49 14.27 28.00
N GLU A 82 8.82 14.04 29.26
CA GLU A 82 8.35 14.81 30.41
C GLU A 82 8.74 16.29 30.24
N ASP A 83 7.94 17.08 29.52
CA ASP A 83 7.77 18.49 29.84
C ASP A 83 6.29 18.87 29.76
N ILE A 84 5.58 18.48 30.83
CA ILE A 84 4.16 18.72 31.02
C ILE A 84 3.98 20.16 31.52
N THR A 85 3.58 21.06 30.61
CA THR A 85 2.59 22.07 30.95
C THR A 85 1.30 21.85 30.17
N ALA A 86 0.49 20.98 30.77
CA ALA A 86 -0.97 21.04 30.86
C ALA A 86 -1.81 21.18 29.57
N GLN A 87 -2.61 20.12 29.36
CA GLN A 87 -3.87 20.04 28.62
C GLN A 87 -3.78 19.73 27.13
N SER A 88 -3.62 18.43 26.82
CA SER A 88 -4.63 17.71 26.02
C SER A 88 -4.50 16.21 26.22
N SER A 89 -5.48 15.66 26.96
CA SER A 89 -6.05 14.31 26.84
C SER A 89 -5.14 13.11 26.58
N ALA A 90 -4.98 12.33 27.64
CA ALA A 90 -4.71 10.89 27.64
C ALA A 90 -5.44 10.14 26.50
N THR A 91 -4.72 9.84 25.43
CA THR A 91 -4.94 8.66 24.59
C THR A 91 -3.60 8.38 23.91
N THR A 92 -2.85 7.37 24.38
CA THR A 92 -1.79 6.72 23.59
C THR A 92 -2.47 6.17 22.33
N SER A 93 -2.64 7.03 21.33
CA SER A 93 -3.28 6.70 20.08
C SER A 93 -2.24 5.95 19.26
N GLN A 94 -2.25 4.62 19.37
CA GLN A 94 -1.64 3.77 18.37
C GLN A 94 -2.24 4.15 17.02
N THR A 95 -1.51 4.95 16.25
CA THR A 95 -1.93 5.29 14.90
C THR A 95 -1.51 4.15 13.99
N THR A 96 -2.46 3.25 13.73
CA THR A 96 -2.36 2.23 12.69
C THR A 96 -2.40 2.94 11.34
N HIS A 97 -1.23 3.22 10.77
CA HIS A 97 -1.13 3.82 9.45
C HIS A 97 -1.00 2.71 8.41
N MET A 98 -1.98 2.58 7.52
CA MET A 98 -1.80 1.79 6.31
C MET A 98 -0.97 2.60 5.33
N VAL A 99 0.30 2.27 5.20
CA VAL A 99 1.12 2.85 4.14
C VAL A 99 0.77 2.12 2.87
N ARG A 100 -0.04 2.79 2.05
CA ARG A 100 -0.07 2.47 0.63
C ARG A 100 1.35 2.78 0.15
N GLY A 101 2.10 1.78 -0.30
CA GLY A 101 3.27 2.09 -1.12
C GLY A 101 2.70 2.70 -2.38
N THR A 102 2.58 4.01 -2.39
CA THR A 102 2.19 4.85 -3.51
C THR A 102 2.98 4.37 -4.71
N TRP A 103 2.29 3.59 -5.53
CA TRP A 103 2.80 2.89 -6.70
C TRP A 103 3.97 3.60 -7.36
N LEU A 104 5.13 2.93 -7.37
CA LEU A 104 6.26 3.17 -8.28
C LEU A 104 6.39 4.64 -8.69
N SER A 105 6.36 5.56 -7.71
CA SER A 105 6.15 6.97 -8.04
C SER A 105 7.36 7.43 -8.85
N THR A 106 7.14 7.61 -10.15
CA THR A 106 8.16 8.04 -11.11
C THR A 106 8.48 9.53 -10.98
N SER A 107 7.88 10.22 -10.01
CA SER A 107 7.98 11.67 -9.82
C SER A 107 7.96 12.03 -8.33
N GLY A 108 9.10 11.91 -7.67
CA GLY A 108 9.26 12.19 -6.24
C GLY A 108 9.94 13.52 -5.96
N GLY A 109 9.22 14.64 -6.17
CA GLY A 109 9.64 15.95 -5.65
C GLY A 109 8.91 16.30 -4.36
N PHE A 110 9.33 17.38 -3.70
CA PHE A 110 8.56 18.03 -2.64
C PHE A 110 7.11 18.28 -3.10
N PRO A 111 6.08 18.13 -2.24
CA PRO A 111 6.15 17.84 -0.79
C PRO A 111 5.91 16.37 -0.42
N THR A 112 5.62 15.51 -1.39
CA THR A 112 5.18 14.13 -1.13
C THR A 112 6.26 13.10 -1.36
N TYR A 113 7.28 13.38 -2.17
CA TYR A 113 8.37 12.43 -2.46
C TYR A 113 7.85 11.06 -2.90
N GLY A 114 6.69 11.02 -3.56
CA GLY A 114 6.05 9.77 -3.96
C GLY A 114 5.52 8.93 -2.80
N LEU A 115 5.25 9.51 -1.62
CA LEU A 115 4.71 8.87 -0.41
C LEU A 115 3.29 9.38 -0.07
N PRO A 116 2.50 8.63 0.72
CA PRO A 116 1.18 9.09 1.16
C PRO A 116 1.26 10.33 2.05
N GLN A 117 0.53 11.39 1.69
CA GLN A 117 0.42 12.61 2.49
C GLN A 117 0.08 12.35 3.97
N PRO A 118 -0.85 11.45 4.34
CA PRO A 118 -1.16 11.21 5.75
C PRO A 118 0.03 10.69 6.57
N LEU A 119 0.91 9.87 5.96
CA LEU A 119 2.13 9.38 6.61
C LEU A 119 3.11 10.53 6.85
N LEU A 120 3.33 11.37 5.84
CA LEU A 120 4.23 12.51 5.95
C LEU A 120 3.72 13.56 6.94
N THR A 121 2.41 13.83 6.95
CA THR A 121 1.79 14.73 7.93
C THR A 121 1.97 14.19 9.35
N TYR A 122 1.75 12.89 9.57
CA TYR A 122 1.98 12.27 10.88
C TYR A 122 3.45 12.39 11.32
N LEU A 123 4.40 12.02 10.45
CA LEU A 123 5.82 12.07 10.79
C LEU A 123 6.31 13.51 11.01
N ARG A 124 5.83 14.47 10.21
CA ARG A 124 6.15 15.89 10.42
C ARG A 124 5.66 16.37 11.78
N ALA A 125 4.43 16.04 12.16
CA ALA A 125 3.90 16.41 13.47
C ALA A 125 4.68 15.72 14.61
N ALA A 126 4.98 14.42 14.47
CA ALA A 126 5.73 13.66 15.48
C ALA A 126 7.17 14.16 15.67
N LEU A 127 7.78 14.75 14.64
CA LEU A 127 9.14 15.29 14.66
C LEU A 127 9.19 16.80 14.98
N GLY A 128 8.06 17.45 15.25
CA GLY A 128 8.00 18.90 15.46
C GLY A 128 8.30 19.74 14.21
N CYS A 129 8.18 19.12 13.04
CA CYS A 129 8.43 19.68 11.71
C CYS A 129 7.16 20.33 11.10
N GLU A 130 6.35 21.01 11.92
CA GLU A 130 5.12 21.64 11.44
C GLU A 130 5.43 22.85 10.55
N VAL A 131 4.73 22.96 9.42
CA VAL A 131 4.88 24.07 8.47
C VAL A 131 3.94 25.20 8.90
N ASP A 132 4.17 25.75 10.08
CA ASP A 132 3.50 26.95 10.55
C ASP A 132 4.40 28.16 10.25
N GLU A 133 3.96 29.00 9.30
CA GLU A 133 4.67 30.16 8.71
C GLU A 133 5.59 29.86 7.50
N PRO A 134 5.85 30.85 6.61
CA PRO A 134 6.85 30.69 5.55
C PRO A 134 8.24 30.64 6.18
N ALA A 135 8.60 29.46 6.69
CA ALA A 135 9.94 29.12 7.13
C ALA A 135 10.92 29.37 5.96
N ALA A 136 12.15 29.75 6.29
CA ALA A 136 13.18 29.93 5.28
C ALA A 136 13.31 28.63 4.45
N GLU A 137 13.56 28.74 3.14
CA GLU A 137 13.72 27.56 2.26
C GLU A 137 14.77 26.56 2.79
N ALA A 138 15.75 27.04 3.57
CA ALA A 138 16.75 26.21 4.24
C ALA A 138 16.17 25.39 5.43
N ASP A 139 15.24 25.96 6.21
CA ASP A 139 14.63 25.27 7.36
C ASP A 139 13.64 24.21 6.88
N MET A 140 12.91 24.45 5.79
CA MET A 140 12.04 23.46 5.15
C MET A 140 12.85 22.25 4.65
N LYS A 141 14.02 22.49 4.08
CA LYS A 141 14.93 21.43 3.60
C LYS A 141 15.49 20.58 4.73
N GLU A 142 15.93 21.18 5.83
CA GLU A 142 16.43 20.41 6.98
C GLU A 142 15.31 19.59 7.63
N SER A 143 14.12 20.17 7.75
CA SER A 143 12.93 19.47 8.25
C SER A 143 12.56 18.25 7.38
N ASP A 144 12.48 18.41 6.05
CA ASP A 144 12.17 17.29 5.16
C ASP A 144 13.28 16.23 5.13
N LYS A 145 14.55 16.63 5.30
CA LYS A 145 15.67 15.70 5.44
C LYS A 145 15.48 14.78 6.66
N VAL A 146 15.15 15.34 7.83
CA VAL A 146 14.91 14.57 9.05
C VAL A 146 13.75 13.60 8.87
N VAL A 147 12.66 14.03 8.20
CA VAL A 147 11.52 13.16 7.88
C VAL A 147 11.94 12.00 6.98
N LEU A 148 12.68 12.26 5.90
CA LEU A 148 13.16 11.23 4.96
C LEU A 148 14.12 10.24 5.62
N GLU A 149 15.06 10.72 6.43
CA GLU A 149 15.98 9.88 7.20
C GLU A 149 15.23 8.99 8.20
N THR A 150 14.20 9.52 8.85
CA THR A 150 13.33 8.75 9.76
C THR A 150 12.62 7.62 9.02
N ILE A 151 12.04 7.91 7.85
CA ILE A 151 11.38 6.92 7.00
C ILE A 151 12.37 5.83 6.57
N LEU A 152 13.58 6.21 6.15
CA LEU A 152 14.62 5.25 5.80
C LEU A 152 15.01 4.37 6.99
N SER A 153 15.09 4.91 8.20
CA SER A 153 15.38 4.13 9.41
C SER A 153 14.30 3.08 9.73
N ILE A 154 13.03 3.38 9.41
CA ILE A 154 11.89 2.47 9.61
C ILE A 154 11.87 1.37 8.54
N PHE A 155 12.02 1.75 7.27
CA PHE A 155 11.79 0.83 6.16
C PHE A 155 13.02 0.04 5.71
N SER A 156 14.24 0.51 5.97
CA SER A 156 15.45 -0.23 5.57
C SER A 156 15.58 -1.57 6.30
N PRO A 157 15.41 -1.67 7.64
CA PRO A 157 15.42 -2.95 8.33
C PRO A 157 14.29 -3.89 7.86
N MET A 158 13.13 -3.33 7.52
CA MET A 158 12.00 -4.09 6.97
C MET A 158 12.34 -4.67 5.59
N LEU A 159 13.05 -3.92 4.75
CA LEU A 159 13.52 -4.40 3.44
C LEU A 159 14.50 -5.56 3.59
N GLU A 160 15.49 -5.40 4.48
CA GLU A 160 16.49 -6.42 4.78
C GLU A 160 15.83 -7.72 5.27
N ALA A 161 14.85 -7.63 6.17
CA ALA A 161 14.10 -8.78 6.67
C ALA A 161 13.27 -9.49 5.58
N LEU A 162 12.94 -8.79 4.49
CA LEU A 162 12.22 -9.37 3.38
C LEU A 162 13.17 -10.00 2.35
N LEU A 163 14.47 -9.67 2.30
CA LEU A 163 15.45 -10.19 1.33
C LEU A 163 15.38 -11.72 1.18
N PRO A 164 15.46 -12.26 -0.06
CA PRO A 164 15.37 -13.69 -0.25
C PRO A 164 16.60 -14.37 0.35
N GLU A 165 16.37 -15.39 1.19
CA GLU A 165 17.41 -16.26 1.74
C GLU A 165 17.88 -17.24 0.64
N GLN A 166 18.64 -16.72 -0.34
CA GLN A 166 19.13 -17.43 -1.53
C GLN A 166 18.03 -17.96 -2.48
N ASP A 167 18.39 -18.13 -3.77
CA ASP A 167 17.51 -18.77 -4.75
C ASP A 167 17.32 -20.24 -4.38
N ASP A 168 16.18 -20.57 -3.77
CA ASP A 168 15.77 -21.96 -3.56
C ASP A 168 15.48 -22.59 -4.94
N PRO A 169 16.31 -23.53 -5.42
CA PRO A 169 16.12 -24.18 -6.72
C PRO A 169 14.81 -24.97 -6.80
N ASN A 170 14.12 -25.18 -5.67
CA ASN A 170 12.87 -25.91 -5.58
C ASN A 170 11.61 -25.02 -5.72
N ARG A 171 11.76 -23.70 -5.97
CA ARG A 171 10.61 -22.77 -6.08
C ARG A 171 9.60 -23.17 -7.17
N GLU A 172 10.07 -23.74 -8.27
CA GLU A 172 9.19 -24.18 -9.37
C GLU A 172 8.38 -25.44 -9.01
N SER A 173 8.94 -26.34 -8.21
CA SER A 173 8.31 -27.56 -7.71
C SER A 173 7.54 -27.37 -6.39
N ALA A 174 7.62 -26.18 -5.79
CA ALA A 174 6.91 -25.87 -4.55
C ALA A 174 5.38 -26.01 -4.69
N SER A 175 4.73 -26.35 -3.58
CA SER A 175 3.28 -26.41 -3.48
C SER A 175 2.65 -25.03 -3.68
N TRP A 176 1.36 -25.02 -4.05
CA TRP A 176 0.64 -23.79 -4.39
C TRP A 176 0.64 -22.75 -3.25
N ASP A 177 0.44 -23.21 -2.02
CA ASP A 177 0.46 -22.39 -0.81
C ASP A 177 1.84 -21.76 -0.54
N VAL A 178 2.93 -22.51 -0.74
CA VAL A 178 4.29 -21.99 -0.62
C VAL A 178 4.56 -20.94 -1.69
N LYS A 179 4.16 -21.20 -2.94
CA LYS A 179 4.27 -20.22 -4.04
C LYS A 179 3.50 -18.93 -3.71
N LEU A 180 2.27 -19.07 -3.23
CA LEU A 180 1.43 -17.95 -2.88
C LEU A 180 1.99 -17.13 -1.70
N ALA A 181 2.55 -17.79 -0.69
CA ALA A 181 3.25 -17.11 0.41
C ALA A 181 4.50 -16.37 -0.05
N SER A 182 5.28 -16.97 -0.95
CA SER A 182 6.45 -16.33 -1.57
C SER A 182 6.05 -15.13 -2.43
N ASP A 183 4.99 -15.25 -3.23
CA ASP A 183 4.47 -14.15 -4.05
C ASP A 183 3.96 -12.99 -3.17
N TYR A 184 3.37 -13.30 -2.01
CA TYR A 184 2.97 -12.27 -1.05
C TYR A 184 4.17 -11.56 -0.41
N LYS A 185 5.21 -12.30 -0.03
CA LYS A 185 6.48 -11.72 0.47
C LYS A 185 7.13 -10.83 -0.59
N ASP A 186 7.14 -11.26 -1.85
CA ASP A 186 7.66 -10.47 -2.96
C ASP A 186 6.84 -9.20 -3.21
N LEU A 187 5.52 -9.25 -3.03
CA LEU A 187 4.67 -8.06 -3.03
C LEU A 187 5.07 -7.08 -1.92
N GLN A 188 5.22 -7.55 -0.69
CA GLN A 188 5.66 -6.71 0.43
C GLN A 188 7.03 -6.08 0.15
N ARG A 189 7.99 -6.87 -0.34
CA ARG A 189 9.32 -6.40 -0.74
C ARG A 189 9.24 -5.27 -1.75
N LYS A 190 8.43 -5.42 -2.80
CA LYS A 190 8.29 -4.39 -3.85
C LYS A 190 7.77 -3.06 -3.29
N ILE A 191 6.78 -3.12 -2.41
CA ILE A 191 6.21 -1.94 -1.75
C ILE A 191 7.28 -1.24 -0.89
N VAL A 192 7.96 -1.98 -0.01
CA VAL A 192 9.03 -1.43 0.85
C VAL A 192 10.19 -0.87 0.02
N SER A 193 10.64 -1.62 -0.99
CA SER A 193 11.72 -1.19 -1.87
C SER A 193 11.39 0.09 -2.62
N SER A 194 10.14 0.26 -3.07
CA SER A 194 9.68 1.50 -3.70
C SER A 194 9.76 2.69 -2.75
N ILE A 195 9.41 2.50 -1.47
CA ILE A 195 9.49 3.55 -0.44
C ILE A 195 10.94 3.95 -0.20
N VAL A 196 11.81 2.97 0.06
CA VAL A 196 13.25 3.20 0.30
C VAL A 196 13.88 3.91 -0.90
N THR A 197 13.64 3.42 -2.11
CA THR A 197 14.18 4.03 -3.34
C THR A 197 13.71 5.48 -3.49
N SER A 198 12.43 5.74 -3.27
CA SER A 198 11.87 7.10 -3.39
C SER A 198 12.49 8.05 -2.38
N CYS A 199 12.69 7.61 -1.12
CA CYS A 199 13.29 8.43 -0.08
C CYS A 199 14.78 8.69 -0.32
N THR A 200 15.53 7.66 -0.75
CA THR A 200 16.95 7.81 -1.09
C THR A 200 17.12 8.79 -2.25
N SER A 201 16.33 8.65 -3.32
CA SER A 201 16.37 9.59 -4.44
C SER A 201 15.94 11.00 -4.04
N ALA A 202 14.96 11.16 -3.14
CA ALA A 202 14.57 12.46 -2.63
C ALA A 202 15.71 13.13 -1.85
N LEU A 203 16.44 12.37 -1.02
CA LEU A 203 17.55 12.85 -0.22
C LEU A 203 18.76 13.27 -1.08
N GLU A 204 19.03 12.55 -2.17
CA GLU A 204 20.09 12.89 -3.14
C GLU A 204 19.82 14.21 -3.89
N ASN A 205 18.55 14.60 -4.02
CA ASN A 205 18.11 15.77 -4.79
C ASN A 205 17.72 16.98 -3.91
N LEU A 206 17.95 16.92 -2.60
CA LEU A 206 17.52 17.94 -1.63
C LEU A 206 18.50 19.12 -1.51
#